data_AF-A0A1F1SD24-F1
#
_entry.id   AF-A0A1F1SD24-F1
#
_cell.length_a   1.000
_cell.length_b   1.000
_cell.length_c   1.000
_cell.angle_alpha   90.00
_cell.angle_beta   90.00
_cell.angle_gamma   90.00
#
_symmetry.space_group_name_H-M   'P 1'
#
loop_
_entity.id
_entity.type
_entity.pdbx_description
1 polymer ?
#
loop_
_entity_poly.entity_id
_entity_poly.type
_entity_poly.pdbx_seq_one_letter_code
_entity_poly.pdbx_strand_id
1 'polypeptide(L)'
;MKKHIEDLCNALYKRDLTVAAEEDTPTFPAVWTLAHPYFTLPLTIAFHNVYDTGLVPLYASFGCYLMEKPEISLYFTKTNRHSWQRDLAAFIETLMQYIYATETEHNKAV
;
A
#
# COMPACT_ATOMS: atom_id res chain seq x y z
N MET A 1 15.42 -2.05 -2.07
CA MET A 1 14.23 -1.20 -2.04
C MET A 1 13.40 -1.32 -3.31
N LYS A 2 13.97 -1.19 -4.53
CA LYS A 2 13.26 -1.53 -5.79
C LYS A 2 12.55 -2.90 -5.74
N LYS A 3 13.25 -3.93 -5.24
CA LYS A 3 12.67 -5.26 -5.02
C LYS A 3 11.46 -5.28 -4.07
N HIS A 4 11.41 -4.43 -3.04
CA HIS A 4 10.29 -4.42 -2.10
C HIS A 4 9.04 -3.82 -2.74
N ILE A 5 9.21 -2.78 -3.56
CA ILE A 5 8.12 -2.20 -4.37
C ILE A 5 7.60 -3.24 -5.36
N GLU A 6 8.50 -3.97 -6.04
CA GLU A 6 8.12 -5.06 -6.94
C GLU A 6 7.40 -6.20 -6.20
N ASP A 7 7.90 -6.63 -5.04
CA ASP A 7 7.28 -7.65 -4.19
C ASP A 7 5.87 -7.19 -3.74
N LEU A 8 5.71 -5.92 -3.37
CA LEU A 8 4.44 -5.32 -2.98
C LEU A 8 3.46 -5.30 -4.17
N CYS A 9 3.87 -4.78 -5.34
CA CYS A 9 3.05 -4.81 -6.56
C CYS A 9 2.57 -6.23 -6.88
N ASN A 10 3.48 -7.20 -6.84
CA ASN A 10 3.16 -8.60 -7.13
C ASN A 10 2.19 -9.20 -6.08
N ALA A 11 2.33 -8.80 -4.82
CA ALA A 11 1.45 -9.29 -3.76
C ALA A 11 0.04 -8.67 -3.83
N LEU A 12 -0.07 -7.39 -4.19
CA LEU A 12 -1.34 -6.72 -4.49
C LEU A 12 -2.02 -7.39 -5.69
N TYR A 13 -1.28 -7.58 -6.78
CA TYR A 13 -1.80 -8.21 -8.00
C TYR A 13 -2.37 -9.61 -7.76
N LYS A 14 -1.74 -10.41 -6.88
CA LYS A 14 -2.22 -11.75 -6.48
C LYS A 14 -3.55 -11.73 -5.71
N ARG A 15 -4.01 -10.56 -5.27
CA ARG A 15 -5.30 -10.33 -4.61
C ARG A 15 -6.24 -9.49 -5.49
N ASP A 16 -5.98 -9.44 -6.80
CA ASP A 16 -6.73 -8.65 -7.78
C ASP A 16 -6.75 -7.14 -7.51
N LEU A 17 -5.79 -6.65 -6.70
CA LEU A 17 -5.55 -5.23 -6.50
C LEU A 17 -4.51 -4.75 -7.50
N THR A 18 -4.90 -3.82 -8.37
CA THR A 18 -4.01 -3.18 -9.34
C THR A 18 -3.78 -1.72 -8.99
N VAL A 19 -2.61 -1.20 -9.32
CA VAL A 19 -2.35 0.24 -9.25
C VAL A 19 -3.02 0.89 -10.46
N ALA A 20 -4.11 1.61 -10.21
CA ALA A 20 -4.87 2.31 -11.24
C ALA A 20 -4.25 3.66 -11.60
N ALA A 21 -3.66 4.34 -10.61
CA ALA A 21 -2.92 5.57 -10.78
C ALA A 21 -1.72 5.62 -9.82
N GLU A 22 -0.61 6.18 -10.30
CA GLU A 22 0.56 6.55 -9.50
C GLU A 22 0.77 8.05 -9.67
N GLU A 23 0.73 8.78 -8.56
CA GLU A 23 0.87 10.24 -8.54
C GLU A 23 1.99 10.66 -7.60
N ASP A 24 2.86 11.55 -8.07
CA ASP A 24 3.80 12.24 -7.20
C ASP A 24 3.06 13.38 -6.47
N THR A 25 3.27 13.51 -5.16
CA THR A 25 2.67 14.60 -4.38
C THR A 25 3.74 15.42 -3.66
N PRO A 26 3.46 16.67 -3.29
CA PRO A 26 4.40 17.46 -2.50
C PRO A 26 4.77 16.83 -1.16
N THR A 27 3.90 15.97 -0.62
CA THR A 27 4.02 15.38 0.72
C THR A 27 4.55 13.94 0.68
N PHE A 28 4.31 13.20 -0.41
CA PHE A 28 4.67 11.80 -0.54
C PHE A 28 5.47 11.55 -1.82
N PRO A 29 6.59 10.80 -1.72
CA PRO A 29 7.31 10.25 -2.87
C PRO A 29 6.43 9.67 -3.98
N ALA A 30 5.36 8.97 -3.61
CA ALA A 30 4.31 8.56 -4.53
C ALA A 30 3.04 8.24 -3.74
N VAL A 31 1.91 8.29 -4.44
CA VAL A 31 0.61 7.81 -3.98
C VAL A 31 0.08 6.85 -5.02
N TRP A 32 -0.35 5.67 -4.58
CA TRP A 32 -0.99 4.67 -5.43
C TRP A 32 -2.47 4.59 -5.12
N THR A 33 -3.29 4.86 -6.12
CA THR A 33 -4.72 4.53 -6.09
C THR A 33 -4.89 3.09 -6.56
N LEU A 34 -5.45 2.25 -5.69
CA LEU A 34 -5.71 0.86 -5.99
C LEU A 34 -7.11 0.69 -6.59
N ALA A 35 -7.23 -0.22 -7.55
CA ALA A 35 -8.51 -0.69 -8.06
C ALA A 35 -8.66 -2.19 -7.83
N HIS A 36 -9.89 -2.62 -7.61
CA HIS A 36 -10.28 -4.01 -7.56
C HIS A 36 -11.54 -4.20 -8.41
N PRO A 37 -11.67 -5.31 -9.17
CA PRO A 37 -12.80 -5.51 -10.08
C PRO A 37 -14.17 -5.58 -9.40
N TYR A 38 -14.21 -5.86 -8.09
CA TYR A 38 -15.45 -6.06 -7.33
C TYR A 38 -15.67 -5.06 -6.19
N PHE A 39 -14.71 -4.18 -5.91
CA PHE A 39 -14.82 -3.19 -4.85
C PHE A 39 -14.95 -1.80 -5.47
N THR A 40 -15.82 -0.98 -4.91
CA THR A 40 -16.12 0.36 -5.43
C THR A 40 -15.43 1.45 -4.63
N LEU A 41 -14.98 1.13 -3.41
CA LEU A 41 -14.32 2.09 -2.55
C LEU A 41 -12.90 2.38 -3.05
N PRO A 42 -12.54 3.68 -3.18
CA PRO A 42 -11.17 4.06 -3.48
C PRO A 42 -10.26 3.69 -2.31
N LEU A 43 -9.08 3.17 -2.64
CA LEU A 43 -8.06 2.77 -1.67
C LEU A 43 -6.73 3.38 -2.07
N THR A 44 -6.06 4.02 -1.12
CA THR A 44 -4.91 4.85 -1.44
C THR A 44 -3.71 4.48 -0.58
N ILE A 45 -2.63 3.99 -1.21
CA ILE A 45 -1.37 3.73 -0.52
C ILE A 45 -0.44 4.94 -0.69
N ALA A 46 -0.09 5.58 0.42
CA ALA A 46 0.92 6.63 0.44
C ALA A 46 2.29 6.05 0.80
N PHE A 47 3.30 6.38 0.01
CA PHE A 47 4.69 6.03 0.30
C PHE A 47 5.36 7.16 1.05
N HIS A 48 6.12 6.84 2.09
CA HIS A 48 6.76 7.86 2.92
C HIS A 48 8.25 7.58 3.11
N ASN A 49 8.97 8.65 3.42
CA ASN A 49 10.39 8.62 3.71
C ASN A 49 10.69 9.16 5.12
N VAL A 50 11.89 8.88 5.63
CA VAL A 50 12.36 9.33 6.94
C VAL A 50 12.80 10.80 6.91
N TYR A 51 13.14 11.32 5.72
CA TYR A 51 13.62 12.69 5.54
C TYR A 51 12.65 13.48 4.68
N ASP A 52 12.17 14.60 5.23
CA ASP A 52 11.26 15.57 4.60
C ASP A 52 12.00 16.50 3.61
N THR A 53 12.97 15.94 2.87
CA THR A 53 13.91 16.69 2.03
C THR A 53 13.67 16.40 0.55
N GLY A 54 12.62 17.00 0.00
CA GLY A 54 12.38 17.10 -1.45
C GLY A 54 11.73 15.89 -2.12
N LEU A 55 11.65 15.95 -3.46
CA LEU A 55 11.20 14.85 -4.33
C LEU A 55 12.16 13.67 -4.24
N VAL A 56 11.89 12.76 -3.29
CA VAL A 56 12.63 11.52 -3.16
C VAL A 56 11.99 10.47 -4.04
N PRO A 57 12.73 9.75 -4.89
CA PRO A 57 12.15 8.69 -5.71
C PRO A 57 11.46 7.60 -4.88
N LEU A 58 10.37 7.03 -5.40
CA LEU A 58 9.61 5.92 -4.79
C LEU A 58 10.49 4.76 -4.30
N TYR A 59 11.53 4.38 -5.05
CA TYR A 59 12.43 3.30 -4.65
C TYR A 59 13.33 3.64 -3.46
N ALA A 60 13.33 4.89 -2.98
CA ALA A 60 14.01 5.31 -1.77
C ALA A 60 13.06 5.47 -0.57
N SER A 61 11.76 5.21 -0.75
CA SER A 61 10.78 5.18 0.34
C SER A 61 11.17 4.17 1.43
N PHE A 62 10.84 4.50 2.67
CA PHE A 62 11.13 3.68 3.84
C PHE A 62 9.95 2.77 4.22
N GLY A 63 8.76 3.10 3.75
CA GLY A 63 7.55 2.32 3.94
C GLY A 63 6.37 2.94 3.21
N CYS A 64 5.21 2.37 3.45
CA CYS A 64 3.93 2.87 2.97
C CYS A 64 2.82 2.59 3.98
N TYR A 65 1.70 3.30 3.84
CA TYR A 65 0.49 3.05 4.63
C TYR A 65 -0.76 3.33 3.80
N LEU A 66 -1.88 2.75 4.23
CA LEU A 66 -3.20 3.03 3.67
C LEU A 66 -3.69 4.39 4.20
N MET A 67 -3.98 5.36 3.33
CA MET A 67 -4.37 6.71 3.75
C MET A 67 -5.69 6.72 4.52
N GLU A 68 -6.62 5.83 4.16
CA GLU A 68 -7.92 5.69 4.81
C GLU A 68 -7.82 5.06 6.21
N LYS A 69 -6.73 4.35 6.49
CA LYS A 69 -6.45 3.74 7.80
C LYS A 69 -4.93 3.60 8.03
N PRO A 70 -4.25 4.67 8.47
CA PRO A 70 -2.78 4.71 8.54
C PRO A 70 -2.14 3.65 9.44
N GLU A 71 -2.90 3.02 10.35
CA GLU A 71 -2.45 1.89 11.15
C GLU A 71 -2.11 0.66 10.28
N ILE A 72 -2.71 0.55 9.09
CA ILE A 72 -2.35 -0.45 8.09
C ILE A 72 -1.13 0.08 7.33
N SER A 73 0.05 -0.30 7.79
CA SER A 73 1.34 0.17 7.29
C SER A 73 2.34 -0.95 7.07
N LEU A 74 3.33 -0.71 6.21
CA LEU A 74 4.40 -1.64 5.88
C LEU A 74 5.73 -0.90 5.82
N TYR A 75 6.69 -1.33 6.63
CA TYR A 75 8.04 -0.81 6.63
C TYR A 75 8.98 -1.68 5.78
N PHE A 76 9.78 -1.04 4.95
CA PHE A 76 10.71 -1.70 4.03
C PHE A 76 12.05 -1.99 4.74
N THR A 77 12.10 -3.09 5.50
CA THR A 77 13.29 -3.48 6.29
C THR A 77 14.50 -3.80 5.40
N LYS A 78 15.70 -3.27 5.72
CA LYS A 78 16.92 -3.48 4.90
C LYS A 78 17.67 -4.77 5.23
N THR A 79 17.42 -5.38 6.38
CA THR A 79 18.37 -6.31 7.03
C THR A 79 17.93 -7.77 7.07
N ASN A 80 16.65 -8.10 6.86
CA ASN A 80 16.19 -9.48 6.94
C ASN A 80 15.08 -9.79 5.92
N ARG A 81 15.36 -10.73 5.01
CA ARG A 81 14.43 -11.15 3.96
C ARG A 81 13.25 -11.97 4.49
N HIS A 82 13.46 -12.77 5.54
CA HIS A 82 12.39 -13.57 6.13
C HIS A 82 11.38 -12.70 6.90
N SER A 83 11.85 -11.66 7.61
CA SER A 83 10.95 -10.68 8.19
C SER A 83 10.19 -9.92 7.11
N TRP A 84 10.86 -9.50 6.03
CA TRP A 84 10.21 -8.83 4.91
C TRP A 84 9.02 -9.61 4.35
N GLN A 85 9.19 -10.90 4.01
CA GLN A 85 8.10 -11.68 3.43
C GLN A 85 6.93 -11.88 4.41
N ARG A 86 7.23 -12.10 5.69
CA ARG A 86 6.20 -12.23 6.74
C ARG A 86 5.43 -10.92 6.89
N ASP A 87 6.13 -9.80 6.97
CA ASP A 87 5.54 -8.49 7.22
C ASP A 87 4.71 -8.03 6.00
N LEU A 88 5.20 -8.30 4.77
CA LEU A 88 4.43 -8.10 3.54
C LEU A 88 3.16 -8.94 3.51
N ALA A 89 3.24 -10.23 3.86
CA ALA A 89 2.05 -11.09 3.90
C ALA A 89 1.02 -10.59 4.91
N ALA A 90 1.46 -10.23 6.12
CA ALA A 90 0.59 -9.68 7.16
C ALA A 90 -0.06 -8.36 6.73
N PHE A 91 0.69 -7.48 6.05
CA PHE A 91 0.16 -6.24 5.48
C PHE A 91 -0.94 -6.51 4.46
N ILE A 92 -0.70 -7.40 3.49
CA ILE A 92 -1.70 -7.74 2.44
C ILE A 92 -2.94 -8.38 3.05
N GLU A 93 -2.79 -9.26 4.04
CA GLU A 93 -3.93 -9.87 4.74
C GLU A 93 -4.76 -8.82 5.48
N THR A 94 -4.10 -7.93 6.23
CA THR A 94 -4.77 -6.86 6.98
C THR A 94 -5.48 -5.88 6.03
N LEU A 95 -4.83 -5.53 4.92
CA LEU A 95 -5.41 -4.69 3.88
C LEU A 95 -6.68 -5.32 3.31
N MET A 96 -6.63 -6.59 2.88
CA MET A 96 -7.82 -7.27 2.34
C MET A 96 -8.94 -7.38 3.37
N GLN A 97 -8.64 -7.69 4.63
CA GLN A 97 -9.63 -7.74 5.71
C GLN A 97 -10.35 -6.39 5.89
N TYR A 98 -9.59 -5.29 5.86
CA TYR A 98 -10.16 -3.95 5.92
C TYR A 98 -11.09 -3.69 4.74
N ILE A 99 -10.64 -3.95 3.51
CA ILE A 99 -11.43 -3.71 2.30
C ILE A 99 -12.75 -4.48 2.35
N TYR A 100 -12.70 -5.78 2.67
CA TYR A 100 -13.91 -6.59 2.78
C TYR A 100 -14.88 -6.06 3.84
N ALA A 101 -14.37 -5.63 5.00
CA ALA A 101 -15.20 -5.07 6.06
C ALA A 101 -15.88 -3.77 5.60
N THR A 102 -15.11 -2.84 5.04
CA THR A 102 -15.62 -1.53 4.61
C THR A 102 -16.60 -1.65 3.44
N GLU A 103 -16.33 -2.52 2.47
CA GLU A 103 -17.26 -2.82 1.36
C GLU A 103 -18.56 -3.46 1.86
N THR A 104 -18.48 -4.37 2.83
CA THR A 104 -19.67 -5.00 3.43
C THR A 104 -20.53 -3.98 4.18
N GLU A 105 -19.90 -3.05 4.90
CA GLU A 105 -20.60 -1.98 5.59
C GLU A 105 -21.23 -1.00 4.60
N HIS A 106 -20.50 -0.61 3.55
CA HIS A 106 -21.00 0.26 2.49
C HIS A 106 -22.24 -0.34 1.81
N ASN A 107 -22.18 -1.61 1.40
CA ASN A 107 -23.29 -2.29 0.73
C ASN A 107 -24.54 -2.48 1.60
N LYS A 108 -24.43 -2.37 2.94
CA LYS A 108 -25.59 -2.39 3.84
C LYS A 108 -26.23 -1.01 4.01
N ALA A 109 -25.48 0.05 3.77
CA ALA A 109 -25.91 1.43 3.94
C ALA A 109 -26.59 2.01 2.69
N VAL A 110 -26.42 1.36 1.53
CA VAL A 110 -27.04 1.67 0.24
C VAL A 110 -28.33 0.88 0.07
#